data_AF-A0A1A8KYN0-F1
#
_entry.id   AF-A0A1A8KYN0-F1
#
_cell.length_a   1.000
_cell.length_b   1.000
_cell.length_c   1.000
_cell.angle_alpha   90.00
_cell.angle_beta   90.00
_cell.angle_gamma   90.00
#
_symmetry.space_group_name_H-M   'P 1'
#
loop_
_entity.id
_entity.type
_entity.pdbx_description
1 polymer ?
#
loop_
_entity_poly.entity_id
_entity_poly.type
_entity_poly.pdbx_seq_one_letter_code
_entity_poly.pdbx_strand_id
1 'polypeptide(L)'
;QPLNIADVTKDQRFPWTSENPDHTSNQIKSVLCTPIRNGKKDKVIGVCQLVNKMDESCCSIKAFNRNDEQFLEAFAIFCGLGIQNTQMYETVERAMAKQEVTLEV
;
A
#
# COMPACT_ATOMS: atom_id res chain seq x y z
N GLN A 1 -9.30 -4.36 -5.34
CA GLN A 1 -9.67 -3.14 -6.07
C GLN A 1 -9.19 -1.95 -5.26
N PRO A 2 -8.81 -0.85 -5.93
CA PRO A 2 -8.36 0.37 -5.29
C PRO A 2 -9.54 1.05 -4.58
N LEU A 3 -9.22 1.80 -3.54
CA LEU A 3 -10.16 2.61 -2.78
C LEU A 3 -9.68 4.05 -2.82
N ASN A 4 -10.43 4.90 -3.52
CA ASN A 4 -10.16 6.33 -3.63
C ASN A 4 -11.20 7.13 -2.83
N ILE A 5 -10.73 7.88 -1.83
CA ILE A 5 -11.55 8.75 -0.99
C ILE A 5 -11.06 10.18 -1.21
N ALA A 6 -11.87 10.96 -1.91
CA ALA A 6 -11.54 12.35 -2.24
C ALA A 6 -11.56 13.28 -1.01
N ASP A 7 -12.43 12.98 -0.03
CA ASP A 7 -12.59 13.77 1.18
C ASP A 7 -12.96 12.85 2.36
N VAL A 8 -11.99 12.55 3.22
CA VAL A 8 -12.17 11.64 4.36
C VAL A 8 -13.14 12.20 5.41
N THR A 9 -13.34 13.52 5.47
CA THR A 9 -14.27 14.15 6.43
C THR A 9 -15.73 13.80 6.15
N LYS A 10 -16.02 13.38 4.91
CA LYS A 10 -17.34 12.95 4.46
C LYS A 10 -17.53 11.44 4.50
N ASP A 11 -16.49 10.69 4.83
CA ASP A 11 -16.50 9.24 4.82
C ASP A 11 -16.75 8.69 6.23
N GLN A 12 -17.85 7.93 6.40
CA GLN A 12 -18.26 7.38 7.70
C GLN A 12 -17.21 6.45 8.33
N ARG A 13 -16.29 5.89 7.53
CA ARG A 13 -15.20 5.03 8.04
C ARG A 13 -14.12 5.81 8.78
N PHE A 14 -14.15 7.14 8.74
CA PHE A 14 -13.16 8.03 9.34
C PHE A 14 -13.80 9.02 10.34
N PRO A 15 -14.52 8.55 11.38
CA PRO A 15 -15.29 9.43 12.27
C PRO A 15 -14.41 10.47 13.01
N TRP A 16 -13.16 10.12 13.33
CA TRP A 16 -12.19 10.99 14.00
C TRP A 16 -11.82 12.26 13.20
N THR A 17 -12.10 12.29 11.89
CA THR A 17 -11.81 13.46 11.05
C THR A 17 -12.85 14.57 11.22
N SER A 18 -14.03 14.23 11.76
CA SER A 18 -15.13 15.19 11.97
C SER A 18 -15.20 15.74 13.40
N GLU A 19 -14.53 15.10 14.35
CA GLU A 19 -14.73 15.36 15.78
C GLU A 19 -13.77 16.39 16.39
N ASN A 20 -12.64 16.71 15.74
CA ASN A 20 -11.67 17.67 16.27
C ASN A 20 -10.87 18.42 15.19
N PRO A 21 -11.24 19.67 14.84
CA PRO A 21 -10.53 20.47 13.83
C PRO A 21 -9.15 21.00 14.29
N ASP A 22 -8.83 20.99 15.58
CA ASP A 22 -7.56 21.52 16.13
C ASP A 22 -6.47 20.46 16.36
N HIS A 23 -6.77 19.17 16.14
CA HIS A 23 -5.76 18.14 16.20
C HIS A 23 -5.06 18.01 14.85
N THR A 24 -3.75 17.77 14.87
CA THR A 24 -2.88 17.61 13.70
C THR A 24 -3.35 16.54 12.70
N SER A 25 -4.35 15.72 13.08
CA SER A 25 -5.16 14.84 12.23
C SER A 25 -5.97 15.57 11.15
N ASN A 26 -6.09 16.89 11.21
CA ASN A 26 -6.70 17.73 10.16
C ASN A 26 -5.87 17.79 8.85
N GLN A 27 -4.73 17.11 8.80
CA GLN A 27 -3.88 17.05 7.61
C GLN A 27 -4.43 16.10 6.54
N ILE A 28 -5.01 14.95 6.92
CA ILE A 28 -5.47 13.94 5.94
C ILE A 28 -6.81 14.38 5.36
N LYS A 29 -6.85 14.71 4.06
CA LYS A 29 -8.06 15.06 3.31
C LYS A 29 -8.41 14.04 2.25
N SER A 30 -7.43 13.59 1.47
CA SER A 30 -7.63 12.63 0.38
C SER A 30 -6.77 11.38 0.59
N VAL A 31 -7.32 10.20 0.32
CA VAL A 31 -6.63 8.91 0.49
C VAL A 31 -6.88 8.01 -0.72
N LEU A 32 -5.82 7.39 -1.24
CA LEU A 32 -5.90 6.34 -2.25
C LEU A 32 -5.19 5.09 -1.75
N CYS A 33 -5.92 3.98 -1.64
CA CYS A 33 -5.40 2.71 -1.17
C CYS A 33 -5.51 1.64 -2.26
N THR A 34 -4.44 0.85 -2.45
CA THR A 34 -4.45 -0.30 -3.37
C THR A 34 -3.85 -1.53 -2.67
N PRO A 35 -4.51 -2.70 -2.71
CA PRO A 35 -3.97 -3.91 -2.11
C PRO A 35 -2.77 -4.46 -2.88
N ILE A 36 -1.72 -4.85 -2.16
CA ILE A 36 -0.59 -5.63 -2.69
C ILE A 36 -0.96 -7.11 -2.59
N ARG A 37 -0.86 -7.83 -3.71
CA ARG A 37 -1.26 -9.23 -3.81
C ARG A 37 -0.07 -10.12 -4.17
N ASN A 38 -0.06 -11.33 -3.63
CA ASN A 38 0.86 -12.38 -4.07
C ASN A 38 0.38 -12.94 -5.42
N GLY A 39 1.30 -13.00 -6.40
CA GLY A 39 0.99 -13.35 -7.79
C GLY A 39 0.42 -14.76 -8.00
N LYS A 40 0.61 -15.71 -7.07
CA LYS A 40 0.12 -17.09 -7.23
C LYS A 40 -1.25 -17.38 -6.63
N LYS A 41 -1.74 -16.57 -5.68
CA LYS A 41 -2.95 -16.91 -4.88
C LYS A 41 -3.95 -15.77 -4.74
N ASP A 42 -3.71 -14.64 -5.41
CA ASP A 42 -4.47 -13.40 -5.24
C ASP A 42 -4.61 -12.97 -3.75
N LYS A 43 -3.73 -13.49 -2.89
CA LYS A 43 -3.77 -13.25 -1.46
C LYS A 43 -3.24 -11.86 -1.21
N VAL A 44 -4.03 -11.02 -0.53
CA VAL A 44 -3.57 -9.71 -0.05
C VAL A 44 -2.49 -9.93 1.01
N ILE A 45 -1.30 -9.39 0.75
CA ILE A 45 -0.13 -9.46 1.63
C ILE A 45 0.26 -8.09 2.21
N GLY A 46 -0.34 -7.02 1.70
CA GLY A 46 -0.13 -5.65 2.16
C GLY A 46 -1.07 -4.68 1.45
N VAL A 47 -0.94 -3.39 1.79
CA VAL A 47 -1.71 -2.30 1.17
C VAL A 47 -0.76 -1.13 0.93
N CYS A 48 -0.74 -0.61 -0.29
CA CYS A 48 -0.15 0.69 -0.59
C CYS A 48 -1.18 1.77 -0.28
N GLN A 49 -0.75 2.82 0.42
CA GLN A 49 -1.59 3.96 0.76
C GLN A 49 -0.88 5.25 0.36
N LEU A 50 -1.57 6.07 -0.43
CA LEU A 50 -1.19 7.45 -0.70
C LEU A 50 -2.15 8.38 0.04
N VAL A 51 -1.60 9.46 0.57
CA VAL A 51 -2.34 10.46 1.33
C VAL A 51 -2.03 11.83 0.77
N ASN A 52 -3.07 12.64 0.58
CA ASN A 52 -2.99 14.03 0.13
C ASN A 52 -2.13 14.25 -1.12
N LYS A 53 -2.71 13.98 -2.29
CA LYS A 53 -2.08 14.43 -3.52
C LYS A 53 -1.95 15.96 -3.48
N MET A 54 -0.73 16.45 -3.61
CA MET A 54 -0.45 17.89 -3.69
C MET A 54 -0.54 18.34 -5.13
N ASP A 55 -1.20 19.47 -5.37
CA ASP A 55 -1.14 20.18 -6.64
C ASP A 55 0.03 21.18 -6.58
N GLU A 56 1.07 20.91 -7.37
CA GLU A 56 2.31 21.70 -7.41
C GLU A 56 2.06 23.15 -7.83
N SER A 57 0.99 23.41 -8.59
CA SER A 57 0.70 24.75 -9.12
C SER A 57 0.06 25.69 -8.10
N CYS A 58 -0.68 25.16 -7.14
CA CYS A 58 -1.47 25.94 -6.20
C CYS A 58 -1.23 25.57 -4.73
N CYS A 59 -0.25 24.71 -4.44
CA CYS A 59 0.11 24.23 -3.11
C CYS A 59 -1.12 23.74 -2.30
N SER A 60 -2.11 23.16 -2.99
CA SER A 60 -3.36 22.70 -2.39
C SER A 60 -3.51 21.19 -2.48
N ILE A 61 -4.28 20.60 -1.57
CA ILE A 61 -4.58 19.16 -1.61
C ILE A 61 -5.68 18.91 -2.64
N LYS A 62 -5.43 17.94 -3.52
CA LYS A 62 -6.34 17.49 -4.57
C LYS A 62 -6.73 16.03 -4.36
N ALA A 63 -7.90 15.65 -4.84
CA ALA A 63 -8.29 14.26 -4.92
C ALA A 63 -7.39 13.49 -5.91
N PHE A 64 -7.16 12.20 -5.63
CA PHE A 64 -6.53 11.31 -6.59
C PHE A 64 -7.46 11.11 -7.80
N ASN A 65 -6.88 11.06 -8.98
CA ASN A 65 -7.60 10.83 -10.23
C ASN A 65 -7.36 9.41 -10.75
N ARG A 66 -8.04 9.05 -11.84
CA ARG A 66 -7.94 7.73 -12.44
C ARG A 66 -6.53 7.33 -12.88
N ASN A 67 -5.70 8.30 -13.28
CA ASN A 67 -4.31 8.01 -13.66
C ASN A 67 -3.49 7.65 -12.42
N ASP A 68 -3.74 8.31 -11.28
CA ASP A 68 -3.10 7.98 -10.00
C ASP A 68 -3.49 6.57 -9.53
N GLU A 69 -4.77 6.19 -9.69
CA GLU A 69 -5.26 4.84 -9.40
C GLU A 69 -4.53 3.78 -10.24
N GLN A 70 -4.48 3.96 -11.57
CA GLN A 70 -3.79 3.04 -12.48
C GLN A 70 -2.30 2.93 -12.18
N PHE A 71 -1.65 4.06 -11.87
CA PHE A 71 -0.25 4.08 -11.50
C PHE A 71 0.00 3.31 -10.20
N LEU A 72 -0.82 3.55 -9.17
CA LEU A 72 -0.69 2.86 -7.89
C LEU A 72 -1.01 1.36 -8.00
N GLU A 73 -1.95 0.98 -8.87
CA GLU A 73 -2.21 -0.43 -9.22
C GLU A 73 -0.99 -1.09 -9.85
N ALA A 74 -0.39 -0.48 -10.87
CA ALA A 74 0.82 -1.00 -11.49
C ALA A 74 1.96 -1.13 -10.46
N PHE A 75 2.16 -0.09 -9.63
CA PHE A 75 3.14 -0.11 -8.56
C PHE A 75 2.90 -1.26 -7.57
N ALA A 76 1.65 -1.44 -7.10
CA ALA A 76 1.31 -2.51 -6.17
C ALA A 76 1.53 -3.92 -6.74
N ILE A 77 1.33 -4.11 -8.06
CA ILE A 77 1.66 -5.36 -8.76
C ILE A 77 3.16 -5.63 -8.68
N PHE A 78 4.00 -4.63 -8.99
CA PHE A 78 5.45 -4.78 -8.91
C PHE A 78 5.94 -5.03 -7.47
N CYS A 79 5.35 -4.37 -6.47
CA CYS A 79 5.62 -4.68 -5.07
C CYS A 79 5.30 -6.14 -4.73
N GLY A 80 4.16 -6.66 -5.20
CA GLY A 80 3.75 -8.05 -4.98
C GLY A 80 4.74 -9.05 -5.57
N LEU A 81 5.21 -8.81 -6.80
CA LEU A 81 6.22 -9.64 -7.46
C LEU A 81 7.56 -9.59 -6.74
N GLY A 82 8.02 -8.40 -6.35
CA GLY A 82 9.28 -8.21 -5.63
C GLY A 82 9.29 -8.94 -4.28
N ILE A 83 8.25 -8.75 -3.47
CA ILE A 83 8.10 -9.41 -2.17
C ILE A 83 8.08 -10.94 -2.35
N GLN A 84 7.36 -11.44 -3.36
CA GLN A 84 7.30 -12.87 -3.63
C GLN A 84 8.67 -13.44 -4.01
N ASN A 85 9.46 -12.73 -4.82
CA ASN A 85 10.80 -13.16 -5.20
C ASN A 85 11.75 -13.22 -4.01
N THR A 86 11.73 -12.20 -3.13
CA THR A 86 12.54 -12.19 -1.91
C THR A 86 12.17 -13.35 -0.98
N GLN A 87 10.87 -13.57 -0.74
CA GLN A 87 10.41 -14.67 0.11
C GLN A 87 10.82 -16.05 -0.45
N MET A 88 10.76 -16.21 -1.78
CA MET A 88 11.19 -17.45 -2.42
C MET A 88 12.69 -17.68 -2.26
N TYR A 89 13.51 -16.64 -2.47
CA TYR A 89 14.95 -16.72 -2.30
C TYR A 89 15.36 -17.07 -0.86
N GLU A 90 14.81 -16.38 0.14
CA GLU A 90 15.05 -16.68 1.56
C GLU A 90 14.66 -18.11 1.94
N THR A 91 13.57 -18.62 1.36
CA THR A 91 13.12 -19.99 1.61
C THR A 91 14.11 -21.02 1.07
N VAL A 92 14.66 -20.78 -0.14
CA VAL A 92 15.66 -21.64 -0.75
C VAL A 92 16.96 -21.60 0.05
N GLU A 93 17.46 -20.42 0.43
CA GLU A 93 18.68 -20.31 1.24
C GLU A 93 18.55 -21.02 2.58
N ARG A 94 17.41 -20.87 3.28
CA ARG A 94 17.15 -21.61 4.53
C ARG A 94 17.11 -23.13 4.32
N ALA A 95 16.60 -23.60 3.19
CA ALA A 95 16.56 -25.03 2.88
C ALA A 95 17.97 -25.57 2.65
N MET A 96 18.81 -24.85 1.90
CA MET A 96 20.20 -25.21 1.63
C MET A 96 21.01 -25.29 2.94
N ALA A 97 20.94 -24.27 3.80
CA ALA A 97 21.65 -24.26 5.07
C ALA A 97 21.26 -25.44 5.99
N LYS A 98 19.98 -25.85 5.97
CA LYS A 98 19.52 -27.04 6.72
C LYS A 98 20.09 -28.34 6.15
N GLN A 99 20.21 -28.45 4.84
CA GLN A 99 20.78 -29.63 4.20
C GLN A 99 22.27 -29.77 4.51
N GLU A 100 23.02 -28.67 4.50
CA GLU A 100 24.45 -28.64 4.81
C GLU A 100 24.76 -29.23 6.20
N VAL A 101 24.08 -28.75 7.25
CA VAL A 101 24.25 -29.25 8.62
C VAL A 101 23.86 -30.74 8.76
N THR A 102 22.92 -31.23 7.95
CA THR A 102 22.49 -32.64 8.01
C THR A 102 23.53 -33.58 7.38
N LEU A 103 24.34 -33.07 6.45
CA LEU A 103 25.36 -33.85 5.74
C LEU A 103 26.71 -33.87 6.47
N GLU A 104 26.91 -33.03 7.48
CA GLU A 104 28.15 -32.95 8.29
C GLU A 104 28.21 -33.95 9.48
N VAL A 105 27.31 -34.94 9.53
CA VAL A 105 27.26 -36.01 10.55
C VAL A 105 27.37 -37.38 9.90
#